data_AF-A0A953Y2J9-F1
#
_entry.id   AF-A0A953Y2J9-F1
#
_cell.length_a   1.000
_cell.length_b   1.000
_cell.length_c   1.000
_cell.angle_alpha   90.00
_cell.angle_beta   90.00
_cell.angle_gamma   90.00
#
_symmetry.space_group_name_H-M   'P 1'
#
loop_
_entity.id
_entity.type
_entity.pdbx_description
1 polymer ?
#
loop_
_entity_poly.entity_id
_entity_poly.type
_entity_poly.pdbx_seq_one_letter_code
_entity_poly.pdbx_strand_id
1 'polypeptide(L)'
;MRPPLLSRLLLLSPRKVEANLARLSAAGVVERPPTLWQITLGVFRMWHRIAFRPETIGTCRAQTVRPTWRARLLAWRALRLPALLAEGAVVPWDLSGLLSGPDVLERHLLGAHHDGRQFVYDLEALAAHPGRLERLEQLAREVVEGDSPRARWLRDLVVFEGYHEQLLAAVRAARAGDWGVDPQEAEDPDITLSAYLRWCAQQPETPRDTWRAWRRGRLRFAPEQIASEVPA
;
A
#
# COMPACT_ATOMS: atom_id res chain seq x y z
N MET A 1 -1.81 -13.36 24.23
CA MET A 1 -1.51 -12.22 25.15
C MET A 1 -2.43 -11.06 24.84
N ARG A 2 -2.80 -10.20 25.79
CA ARG A 2 -3.61 -9.00 25.48
C ARG A 2 -2.73 -7.98 24.75
N PRO A 3 -3.16 -7.41 23.61
CA PRO A 3 -2.39 -6.40 22.91
C PRO A 3 -2.22 -5.12 23.75
N PRO A 4 -1.10 -4.40 23.63
CA PRO A 4 -0.94 -3.08 24.23
C PRO A 4 -2.09 -2.14 23.87
N LEU A 5 -2.45 -1.22 24.76
CA LEU A 5 -3.56 -0.29 24.55
C LEU A 5 -3.42 0.48 23.24
N LEU A 6 -2.21 0.97 22.95
CA LEU A 6 -1.92 1.70 21.72
C LEU A 6 -2.15 0.85 20.47
N SER A 7 -1.79 -0.43 20.49
CA SER A 7 -2.08 -1.35 19.37
C SER A 7 -3.58 -1.55 19.16
N ARG A 8 -4.39 -1.55 20.23
CA ARG A 8 -5.86 -1.62 20.10
C ARG A 8 -6.43 -0.36 19.45
N LEU A 9 -5.88 0.81 19.81
CA LEU A 9 -6.32 2.10 19.28
C LEU A 9 -5.92 2.28 17.81
N LEU A 10 -4.68 1.93 17.46
CA LEU A 10 -4.16 2.16 16.11
C LEU A 10 -4.52 1.08 15.10
N LEU A 11 -4.61 -0.19 15.51
CA LEU A 11 -4.91 -1.29 14.59
C LEU A 11 -6.40 -1.57 14.47
N LEU A 12 -7.23 -0.96 15.32
CA LEU A 12 -8.69 -1.10 15.46
C LEU A 12 -9.19 -2.50 15.79
N SER A 13 -8.78 -3.52 15.03
CA SER A 13 -9.07 -4.93 15.26
C SER A 13 -7.77 -5.76 15.23
N PRO A 14 -7.02 -5.79 16.35
CA PRO A 14 -5.77 -6.54 16.42
C PRO A 14 -5.93 -8.04 16.09
N ARG A 15 -7.08 -8.64 16.43
CA ARG A 15 -7.37 -10.05 16.09
C ARG A 15 -7.45 -10.29 14.58
N LYS A 16 -8.04 -9.34 13.83
CA LYS A 16 -8.13 -9.43 12.38
C LYS A 16 -6.77 -9.24 11.73
N VAL A 17 -5.96 -8.32 12.27
CA VAL A 17 -4.57 -8.12 11.84
C VAL A 17 -3.73 -9.39 12.08
N GLU A 18 -3.82 -10.02 13.25
CA GLU A 18 -3.16 -11.31 13.53
C GLU A 18 -3.59 -12.39 12.54
N ALA A 19 -4.90 -12.53 12.27
CA ALA A 19 -5.42 -13.52 11.33
C ALA A 19 -4.92 -13.27 9.90
N ASN A 20 -4.82 -12.01 9.48
CA ASN A 20 -4.31 -11.64 8.16
C ASN A 20 -2.79 -11.86 8.07
N LEU A 21 -2.02 -11.56 9.11
CA LEU A 21 -0.59 -11.89 9.19
C LEU A 21 -0.35 -13.40 9.10
N ALA A 22 -1.17 -14.20 9.79
CA ALA A 22 -1.08 -15.65 9.70
C ALA A 22 -1.36 -16.14 8.27
N ARG A 23 -2.33 -15.53 7.57
CA ARG A 23 -2.60 -15.84 6.16
C ARG A 23 -1.41 -15.48 5.26
N LEU A 24 -0.84 -14.29 5.44
CA LEU A 24 0.32 -13.83 4.67
C LEU A 24 1.54 -14.73 4.89
N SER A 25 1.78 -15.15 6.13
CA SER A 25 2.85 -16.10 6.45
C SER A 25 2.59 -17.48 5.84
N ALA A 26 1.35 -18.00 5.91
CA ALA A 26 0.97 -19.25 5.26
C ALA A 26 1.09 -19.19 3.72
N ALA A 27 0.94 -18.00 3.13
CA ALA A 27 1.16 -17.75 1.70
C ALA A 27 2.63 -17.51 1.33
N GLY A 28 3.56 -17.54 2.30
CA GLY A 28 5.00 -17.34 2.06
C GLY A 28 5.44 -15.89 1.88
N VAL A 29 4.56 -14.91 2.11
CA VAL A 29 4.90 -13.47 1.97
C VAL A 29 5.90 -13.02 3.04
N VAL A 30 5.86 -13.64 4.22
CA VAL A 30 6.78 -13.36 5.32
C VAL A 30 7.12 -14.64 6.09
N GLU A 31 8.41 -14.91 6.26
CA GLU A 31 8.89 -16.07 7.02
C GLU A 31 8.60 -15.90 8.52
N ARG A 32 8.97 -14.74 9.09
CA ARG A 32 8.75 -14.40 10.49
C ARG A 32 7.69 -13.30 10.61
N PRO A 33 6.42 -13.64 10.91
CA PRO A 33 5.39 -12.63 11.04
C PRO A 33 5.72 -11.67 12.19
N PRO A 34 5.63 -10.35 11.98
CA PRO A 34 5.84 -9.36 13.04
C PRO A 34 4.77 -9.48 14.13
N THR A 35 5.12 -9.07 15.35
CA THR A 35 4.15 -8.93 16.44
C THR A 35 3.20 -7.76 16.18
N LEU A 36 2.05 -7.74 16.86
CA LEU A 36 1.14 -6.60 16.80
C LEU A 36 1.79 -5.27 17.21
N TRP A 37 2.73 -5.31 18.15
CA TRP A 37 3.46 -4.12 18.55
C TRP A 37 4.39 -3.63 17.43
N GLN A 38 5.09 -4.56 16.76
CA GLN A 38 5.91 -4.24 15.59
C GLN A 38 5.08 -3.66 14.44
N ILE A 39 3.88 -4.19 14.17
CA ILE A 39 2.94 -3.56 13.21
C ILE A 39 2.50 -2.17 13.67
N THR A 40 2.31 -1.96 14.98
CA THR A 40 2.01 -0.62 15.50
C THR A 40 3.13 0.38 15.16
N LEU A 41 4.40 -0.06 15.23
CA LEU A 41 5.55 0.74 14.78
C LEU A 41 5.56 0.94 13.26
N GLY A 42 5.14 -0.06 12.49
CA GLY A 42 4.87 0.05 11.05
C GLY A 42 3.83 1.12 10.71
N VAL A 43 2.76 1.23 11.50
CA VAL A 43 1.76 2.31 11.35
C VAL A 43 2.39 3.68 11.61
N PHE A 44 3.26 3.81 12.62
CA PHE A 44 4.02 5.04 12.84
C PHE A 44 4.96 5.39 11.68
N ARG A 45 5.59 4.39 11.05
CA ARG A 45 6.35 4.60 9.81
C ARG A 45 5.48 5.19 8.70
N MET A 46 4.27 4.68 8.51
CA MET A 46 3.35 5.19 7.48
C MET A 46 2.89 6.61 7.78
N TRP A 47 2.61 6.94 9.05
CA TRP A 47 2.38 8.32 9.47
C TRP A 47 3.57 9.24 9.18
N HIS A 48 4.78 8.77 9.48
CA HIS A 48 6.01 9.50 9.17
C HIS A 48 6.15 9.74 7.65
N ARG A 49 5.88 8.73 6.82
CA ARG A 49 5.88 8.88 5.36
C ARG A 49 4.86 9.93 4.89
N ILE A 50 3.63 9.89 5.40
CA ILE A 50 2.59 10.89 5.07
C ILE A 50 3.03 12.31 5.44
N ALA A 51 3.64 12.48 6.61
CA ALA A 51 4.04 13.80 7.12
C ALA A 51 5.28 14.37 6.42
N PHE A 52 6.26 13.53 6.10
CA PHE A 52 7.59 13.99 5.66
C PHE A 52 7.92 13.67 4.19
N ARG A 53 7.13 12.81 3.53
CA ARG A 53 7.27 12.45 2.10
C ARG A 53 5.90 12.41 1.38
N PRO A 54 5.05 13.45 1.50
CA PRO A 54 3.69 13.45 0.95
C PRO A 54 3.63 13.35 -0.58
N GLU A 55 4.72 13.69 -1.27
CA GLU A 55 4.93 13.55 -2.71
C GLU A 55 5.03 12.10 -3.19
N THR A 56 5.20 11.16 -2.27
CA THR A 56 5.22 9.72 -2.58
C THR A 56 3.83 9.09 -2.51
N ILE A 57 2.76 9.85 -2.24
CA ILE A 57 1.42 9.30 -1.97
C ILE A 57 0.38 9.97 -2.87
N GLY A 58 -0.17 9.20 -3.80
CA GLY A 58 -1.27 9.61 -4.67
C GLY A 58 -0.92 10.71 -5.67
N THR A 59 0.36 10.91 -5.96
CA THR A 59 0.87 11.89 -6.92
C THR A 59 1.79 11.18 -7.91
N CYS A 60 1.85 11.67 -9.15
CA CYS A 60 2.77 11.18 -10.16
C CYS A 60 3.62 12.34 -10.69
N ARG A 61 4.91 12.09 -10.92
CA ARG A 61 5.79 13.04 -11.62
C ARG A 61 6.01 12.69 -13.09
N ALA A 62 5.86 11.41 -13.44
CA ALA A 62 6.14 10.91 -14.78
C ALA A 62 4.94 10.96 -15.73
N GLN A 63 3.72 10.87 -15.19
CA GLN A 63 2.50 10.79 -15.98
C GLN A 63 1.74 12.12 -16.00
N THR A 64 1.08 12.37 -17.12
CA THR A 64 0.20 13.50 -17.33
C THR A 64 -1.16 13.30 -16.67
N VAL A 65 -1.75 14.41 -16.21
CA VAL A 65 -3.16 14.44 -15.80
C VAL A 65 -4.04 14.27 -17.04
N ARG A 66 -5.05 13.40 -16.95
CA ARG A 66 -6.02 13.17 -18.04
C ARG A 66 -6.69 14.48 -18.48
N PRO A 67 -7.01 14.65 -19.78
CA PRO A 67 -7.54 15.90 -20.31
C PRO A 67 -9.02 16.15 -19.95
N THR A 68 -9.69 15.19 -19.31
CA THR A 68 -11.10 15.34 -18.91
C THR A 68 -11.23 16.43 -17.83
N TRP A 69 -12.33 17.18 -17.88
CA TRP A 69 -12.58 18.25 -16.90
C TRP A 69 -12.61 17.69 -15.47
N ARG A 70 -13.15 16.48 -15.28
CA ARG A 70 -13.26 15.82 -13.99
C ARG A 70 -11.90 15.41 -13.45
N ALA A 71 -11.01 14.83 -14.27
CA ALA A 71 -9.66 14.51 -13.83
C ALA A 71 -8.85 15.78 -13.49
N ARG A 72 -9.00 16.87 -14.26
CA ARG A 72 -8.36 18.16 -13.96
C ARG A 72 -8.82 18.74 -12.63
N LEU A 73 -10.11 18.62 -12.29
CA LEU A 73 -10.64 19.01 -11.00
C LEU A 73 -10.10 18.11 -9.88
N LEU A 74 -10.12 16.79 -10.09
CA LEU A 74 -9.65 15.80 -9.13
C LEU A 74 -8.11 15.74 -9.01
N ALA A 75 -7.36 16.42 -9.89
CA ALA A 75 -5.93 16.63 -9.68
C ALA A 75 -5.65 17.43 -8.40
N TRP A 76 -6.62 18.23 -7.93
CA TRP A 76 -6.56 18.88 -6.63
C TRP A 76 -6.88 17.87 -5.53
N ARG A 77 -5.86 17.49 -4.76
CA ARG A 77 -5.95 16.48 -3.68
C ARG A 77 -7.10 16.72 -2.69
N ALA A 78 -7.36 17.98 -2.35
CA ALA A 78 -8.44 18.36 -1.44
C ALA A 78 -9.84 18.02 -2.01
N LEU A 79 -10.02 18.13 -3.32
CA LEU A 79 -11.27 17.77 -4.01
C LEU A 79 -11.35 16.27 -4.29
N ARG A 80 -10.21 15.62 -4.50
CA ARG A 80 -10.13 14.18 -4.75
C ARG A 80 -10.41 13.33 -3.51
N LEU A 81 -9.94 13.76 -2.34
CA LEU A 81 -10.05 12.98 -1.11
C LEU A 81 -11.50 12.60 -0.77
N PRO A 82 -12.50 13.50 -0.79
CA PRO A 82 -13.90 13.13 -0.60
C PRO A 82 -14.40 12.08 -1.60
N ALA A 83 -13.99 12.18 -2.87
CA ALA A 83 -14.36 11.21 -3.90
C ALA A 83 -13.73 9.82 -3.66
N LEU A 84 -12.46 9.78 -3.25
CA LEU A 84 -11.77 8.54 -2.88
C LEU A 84 -12.41 7.87 -1.66
N LEU A 85 -12.83 8.65 -0.67
CA LEU A 85 -13.53 8.15 0.52
C LEU A 85 -14.92 7.62 0.18
N ALA A 86 -15.69 8.35 -0.64
CA ALA A 86 -17.01 7.91 -1.10
C ALA A 86 -16.93 6.63 -1.93
N GLU A 87 -15.86 6.48 -2.72
CA GLU A 87 -15.56 5.27 -3.49
C GLU A 87 -15.11 4.10 -2.59
N GLY A 88 -14.68 4.37 -1.36
CA GLY A 88 -13.97 3.39 -0.54
C GLY A 88 -12.62 2.98 -1.13
N ALA A 89 -12.04 3.82 -1.99
CA ALA A 89 -10.74 3.64 -2.61
C ALA A 89 -9.60 4.02 -1.67
N VAL A 90 -9.85 4.64 -0.51
CA VAL A 90 -8.85 4.85 0.53
C VAL A 90 -9.47 4.58 1.91
N VAL A 91 -8.66 4.04 2.83
CA VAL A 91 -9.07 3.70 4.19
C VAL A 91 -8.11 4.38 5.18
N PRO A 92 -8.38 5.64 5.58
CA PRO A 92 -7.45 6.42 6.41
C PRO A 92 -7.10 5.80 7.77
N TRP A 93 -7.93 4.85 8.22
CA TRP A 93 -7.80 4.20 9.51
C TRP A 93 -7.16 2.81 9.45
N ASP A 94 -6.71 2.37 8.26
CA ASP A 94 -5.90 1.16 8.08
C ASP A 94 -4.62 1.50 7.29
N LEU A 95 -3.71 2.23 7.93
CA LEU A 95 -2.45 2.63 7.31
C LEU A 95 -1.49 1.46 7.05
N SER A 96 -1.77 0.28 7.59
CA SER A 96 -0.98 -0.94 7.33
C SER A 96 -1.49 -1.74 6.13
N GLY A 97 -2.73 -1.52 5.69
CA GLY A 97 -3.45 -2.39 4.76
C GLY A 97 -3.85 -3.76 5.34
N LEU A 98 -3.36 -4.13 6.53
CA LEU A 98 -3.58 -5.45 7.14
C LEU A 98 -4.98 -5.63 7.73
N LEU A 99 -5.80 -4.59 7.84
CA LEU A 99 -7.21 -4.71 8.21
C LEU A 99 -8.12 -4.90 6.99
N SER A 100 -7.63 -4.51 5.82
CA SER A 100 -8.36 -4.52 4.57
C SER A 100 -8.65 -5.94 4.09
N GLY A 101 -9.87 -6.14 3.59
CA GLY A 101 -10.26 -7.36 2.89
C GLY A 101 -9.97 -7.25 1.39
N PRO A 102 -10.08 -8.34 0.63
CA PRO A 102 -9.73 -8.34 -0.78
C PRO A 102 -10.61 -7.39 -1.61
N ASP A 103 -11.89 -7.21 -1.28
CA ASP A 103 -12.77 -6.24 -1.97
C ASP A 103 -12.39 -4.77 -1.69
N VAL A 104 -11.72 -4.51 -0.56
CA VAL A 104 -11.20 -3.17 -0.23
C VAL A 104 -9.91 -2.93 -1.01
N LEU A 105 -9.01 -3.91 -1.03
CA LEU A 105 -7.76 -3.86 -1.81
C LEU A 105 -8.03 -3.67 -3.31
N GLU A 106 -9.00 -4.38 -3.89
CA GLU A 106 -9.38 -4.18 -5.31
C GLU A 106 -9.89 -2.77 -5.59
N ARG A 107 -10.75 -2.23 -4.71
CA ARG A 107 -11.24 -0.84 -4.87
C ARG A 107 -10.12 0.17 -4.72
N HIS A 108 -9.18 -0.07 -3.80
CA HIS A 108 -8.00 0.76 -3.62
C HIS A 108 -7.14 0.77 -4.88
N LEU A 109 -6.75 -0.41 -5.37
CA LEU A 109 -5.94 -0.58 -6.57
C LEU A 109 -6.60 0.05 -7.81
N LEU A 110 -7.92 -0.06 -7.96
CA LEU A 110 -8.62 0.51 -9.12
C LEU A 110 -8.90 2.02 -9.01
N GLY A 111 -9.01 2.56 -7.79
CA GLY A 111 -9.49 3.93 -7.55
C GLY A 111 -8.45 4.91 -7.04
N ALA A 112 -7.36 4.45 -6.40
CA ALA A 112 -6.28 5.28 -5.90
C ALA A 112 -5.04 5.12 -6.78
N HIS A 113 -4.40 6.23 -7.10
CA HIS A 113 -3.15 6.22 -7.86
C HIS A 113 -1.96 5.83 -6.97
N HIS A 114 -1.10 4.98 -7.52
CA HIS A 114 0.18 4.58 -6.95
C HIS A 114 1.29 5.00 -7.92
N ASP A 115 2.30 5.72 -7.42
CA ASP A 115 3.42 6.14 -8.25
C ASP A 115 4.41 4.98 -8.43
N GLY A 116 4.96 4.84 -9.64
CA GLY A 116 5.85 3.75 -9.98
C GLY A 116 5.24 2.37 -9.66
N ARG A 117 5.94 1.58 -8.84
CA ARG A 117 5.56 0.20 -8.47
C ARG A 117 4.95 0.07 -7.08
N GLN A 118 4.52 1.17 -6.45
CA GLN A 118 3.97 1.14 -5.09
C GLN A 118 2.70 0.29 -4.94
N PHE A 119 1.95 0.04 -6.03
CA PHE A 119 0.80 -0.86 -5.99
C PHE A 119 1.19 -2.33 -5.74
N VAL A 120 2.48 -2.70 -5.86
CA VAL A 120 2.96 -4.07 -5.61
C VAL A 120 2.69 -4.48 -4.16
N TYR A 121 2.79 -3.54 -3.21
CA TYR A 121 2.39 -3.76 -1.82
C TYR A 121 0.99 -4.38 -1.70
N ASP A 122 -0.01 -3.78 -2.35
CA ASP A 122 -1.39 -4.26 -2.29
C ASP A 122 -1.62 -5.50 -3.16
N LEU A 123 -0.85 -5.69 -4.23
CA LEU A 123 -0.87 -6.92 -5.02
C LEU A 123 -0.36 -8.12 -4.21
N GLU A 124 0.72 -7.98 -3.44
CA GLU A 124 1.21 -9.01 -2.53
C GLU A 124 0.16 -9.33 -1.45
N ALA A 125 -0.49 -8.29 -0.89
CA ALA A 125 -1.60 -8.47 0.05
C ALA A 125 -2.76 -9.26 -0.57
N LEU A 126 -3.13 -8.91 -1.80
CA LEU A 126 -4.25 -9.51 -2.53
C LEU A 126 -3.94 -10.96 -2.95
N ALA A 127 -2.70 -11.28 -3.28
CA ALA A 127 -2.27 -12.61 -3.70
C ALA A 127 -2.42 -13.68 -2.61
N ALA A 128 -2.43 -13.28 -1.34
CA ALA A 128 -2.76 -14.16 -0.22
C ALA A 128 -4.24 -14.61 -0.20
N HIS A 129 -5.07 -14.08 -1.11
CA HIS A 129 -6.46 -14.46 -1.29
C HIS A 129 -6.66 -15.21 -2.62
N PRO A 130 -7.00 -16.52 -2.58
CA PRO A 130 -7.17 -17.32 -3.79
C PRO A 130 -8.16 -16.70 -4.79
N GLY A 131 -7.77 -16.65 -6.07
CA GLY A 131 -8.62 -16.16 -7.16
C GLY A 131 -8.77 -14.64 -7.25
N ARG A 132 -8.16 -13.86 -6.35
CA ARG A 132 -8.37 -12.40 -6.30
C ARG A 132 -7.50 -11.64 -7.29
N LEU A 133 -6.33 -12.15 -7.66
CA LEU A 133 -5.55 -11.57 -8.76
C LEU A 133 -6.26 -11.75 -10.12
N GLU A 134 -6.88 -12.91 -10.36
CA GLU A 134 -7.71 -13.16 -11.55
C GLU A 134 -8.86 -12.17 -11.66
N ARG A 135 -9.56 -11.96 -10.54
CA ARG A 135 -10.66 -11.01 -10.46
C ARG A 135 -10.19 -9.59 -10.69
N LEU A 136 -9.08 -9.19 -10.06
CA LEU A 136 -8.52 -7.86 -10.27
C LEU A 136 -8.08 -7.66 -11.73
N GLU A 137 -7.50 -8.67 -12.37
CA GLU A 137 -7.13 -8.59 -13.78
C GLU A 137 -8.37 -8.31 -14.65
N GLN A 138 -9.47 -9.03 -14.41
CA GLN A 138 -10.71 -8.83 -15.13
C GLN A 138 -11.27 -7.42 -14.91
N LEU A 139 -11.29 -6.93 -13.67
CA LEU A 139 -11.76 -5.59 -13.36
C LEU A 139 -10.87 -4.50 -13.98
N ALA A 140 -9.55 -4.65 -13.91
CA ALA A 140 -8.60 -3.72 -14.53
C ALA A 140 -8.77 -3.71 -16.05
N ARG A 141 -8.96 -4.88 -16.67
CA ARG A 141 -9.26 -5.01 -18.10
C ARG A 141 -10.54 -4.29 -18.49
N GLU A 142 -11.62 -4.43 -17.72
CA GLU A 142 -12.87 -3.70 -17.94
C GLU A 142 -12.68 -2.18 -17.85
N VAL A 143 -11.80 -1.71 -16.96
CA VAL A 143 -11.47 -0.28 -16.87
C VAL A 143 -10.59 0.18 -18.04
N VAL A 144 -9.70 -0.66 -18.57
CA VAL A 144 -8.85 -0.29 -19.72
C VAL A 144 -9.66 -0.33 -21.02
N GLU A 145 -10.35 -1.44 -21.29
CA GLU A 145 -10.99 -1.73 -22.58
C GLU A 145 -12.44 -1.22 -22.66
N GLY A 146 -13.14 -1.13 -21.54
CA GLY A 146 -14.57 -0.79 -21.51
C GLY A 146 -14.84 0.72 -21.50
N ASP A 147 -16.02 1.15 -21.97
CA ASP A 147 -16.46 2.56 -21.89
C ASP A 147 -17.71 2.73 -21.01
N SER A 148 -17.76 1.97 -19.90
CA SER A 148 -18.86 2.09 -18.94
C SER A 148 -18.74 3.40 -18.13
N PRO A 149 -19.85 3.93 -17.58
CA PRO A 149 -19.79 5.05 -16.64
C PRO A 149 -18.83 4.81 -15.47
N ARG A 150 -18.74 3.55 -15.02
CA ARG A 150 -17.84 3.10 -13.96
C ARG A 150 -16.37 3.17 -14.38
N ALA A 151 -16.03 2.65 -15.57
CA ALA A 151 -14.67 2.71 -16.09
C ALA A 151 -14.21 4.16 -16.26
N ARG A 152 -15.04 5.02 -16.86
CA ARG A 152 -14.76 6.46 -16.98
C ARG A 152 -14.53 7.13 -15.63
N TRP A 153 -15.37 6.81 -14.64
CA TRP A 153 -15.20 7.33 -13.27
C TRP A 153 -13.87 6.93 -12.64
N LEU A 154 -13.52 5.66 -12.69
CA LEU A 154 -12.26 5.18 -12.10
C LEU A 154 -11.03 5.80 -12.76
N ARG A 155 -11.03 5.94 -14.10
CA ARG A 155 -9.97 6.64 -14.83
C ARG A 155 -9.80 8.08 -14.38
N ASP A 156 -10.90 8.83 -14.27
CA ASP A 156 -10.85 10.23 -13.84
C ASP A 156 -10.51 10.38 -12.35
N LEU A 157 -10.95 9.45 -11.51
CA LEU A 157 -10.66 9.44 -10.07
C LEU A 157 -9.17 9.21 -9.79
N VAL A 158 -8.53 8.32 -10.54
CA VAL A 158 -7.09 8.09 -10.49
C VAL A 158 -6.29 9.27 -11.05
N VAL A 159 -6.91 10.12 -11.88
CA VAL A 159 -6.36 11.36 -12.46
C VAL A 159 -5.34 11.14 -13.58
N PHE A 160 -4.37 10.23 -13.40
CA PHE A 160 -3.22 10.10 -14.30
C PHE A 160 -3.46 9.13 -15.46
N GLU A 161 -2.89 9.44 -16.62
CA GLU A 161 -2.91 8.58 -17.81
C GLU A 161 -2.03 7.34 -17.63
N GLY A 162 -2.40 6.22 -18.26
CA GLY A 162 -1.59 5.00 -18.27
C GLY A 162 -1.62 4.17 -16.98
N TYR A 163 -2.23 4.65 -15.90
CA TYR A 163 -2.24 3.93 -14.62
C TYR A 163 -2.92 2.56 -14.70
N HIS A 164 -4.14 2.49 -15.26
CA HIS A 164 -4.90 1.23 -15.30
C HIS A 164 -4.27 0.21 -16.26
N GLU A 165 -3.61 0.70 -17.30
CA GLU A 165 -2.82 -0.10 -18.24
C GLU A 165 -1.60 -0.71 -17.54
N GLN A 166 -0.89 0.08 -16.73
CA GLN A 166 0.23 -0.39 -15.91
C GLN A 166 -0.23 -1.38 -14.84
N LEU A 167 -1.33 -1.10 -14.14
CA LEU A 167 -1.92 -2.02 -13.18
C LEU A 167 -2.30 -3.35 -13.84
N LEU A 168 -2.96 -3.32 -15.00
CA LEU A 168 -3.33 -4.53 -15.74
C LEU A 168 -2.10 -5.35 -16.14
N ALA A 169 -1.05 -4.69 -16.62
CA ALA A 169 0.21 -5.37 -16.95
C ALA A 169 0.87 -5.98 -15.70
N ALA A 170 0.91 -5.24 -14.59
CA ALA A 170 1.49 -5.70 -13.34
C ALA A 170 0.73 -6.88 -12.73
N VAL A 171 -0.60 -6.86 -12.75
CA VAL A 171 -1.42 -7.99 -12.26
C VAL A 171 -1.15 -9.24 -13.09
N ARG A 172 -1.05 -9.12 -14.42
CA ARG A 172 -0.71 -10.25 -15.31
C ARG A 172 0.67 -10.83 -15.00
N ALA A 173 1.67 -9.97 -14.77
CA ALA A 173 3.00 -10.39 -14.37
C ALA A 173 2.98 -11.10 -13.00
N ALA A 174 2.29 -10.51 -12.01
CA ALA A 174 2.19 -11.08 -10.66
C ALA A 174 1.54 -12.48 -10.67
N ARG A 175 0.53 -12.70 -11.52
CA ARG A 175 -0.07 -14.02 -11.74
C ARG A 175 0.90 -15.05 -12.32
N ALA A 176 1.89 -14.61 -13.08
CA ALA A 176 2.98 -15.43 -13.59
C ALA A 176 4.14 -15.60 -12.59
N GLY A 177 4.02 -15.03 -11.38
CA GLY A 177 5.06 -15.04 -10.34
C GLY A 177 6.11 -13.94 -10.48
N ASP A 178 5.90 -12.99 -11.38
CA ASP A 178 6.79 -11.84 -11.57
C ASP A 178 6.18 -10.57 -10.99
N TRP A 179 6.74 -10.09 -9.88
CA TRP A 179 6.30 -8.85 -9.23
C TRP A 179 6.81 -7.59 -9.94
N GLY A 180 7.73 -7.75 -10.90
CA GLY A 180 8.28 -6.66 -11.68
C GLY A 180 9.07 -5.65 -10.86
N VAL A 181 9.52 -5.99 -9.65
CA VAL A 181 10.35 -5.14 -8.78
C VAL A 181 11.82 -5.50 -8.94
N ASP A 182 12.69 -4.50 -8.97
CA ASP A 182 14.14 -4.75 -8.93
C ASP A 182 14.60 -5.14 -7.51
N PRO A 183 15.83 -5.68 -7.34
CA PRO A 183 16.30 -6.12 -6.03
C PRO A 183 16.36 -5.02 -4.96
N GLN A 184 16.53 -3.76 -5.35
CA GLN A 184 16.58 -2.64 -4.40
C GLN A 184 15.17 -2.26 -3.93
N GLU A 185 14.21 -2.18 -4.86
CA GLU A 185 12.80 -1.96 -4.57
C GLU A 185 12.19 -3.10 -3.75
N ALA A 186 12.62 -4.35 -4.00
CA ALA A 186 12.17 -5.53 -3.25
C ALA A 186 12.54 -5.46 -1.76
N GLU A 187 13.53 -4.65 -1.38
CA GLU A 187 13.93 -4.39 0.00
C GLU A 187 13.32 -3.09 0.58
N ASP A 188 12.60 -2.31 -0.23
CA ASP A 188 12.01 -1.04 0.22
C ASP A 188 10.63 -1.28 0.88
N PRO A 189 10.49 -1.05 2.20
CA PRO A 189 9.22 -1.21 2.92
C PRO A 189 8.13 -0.20 2.53
N ASP A 190 8.42 0.75 1.64
CA ASP A 190 7.42 1.66 1.06
C ASP A 190 6.89 1.19 -0.31
N ILE A 191 7.48 0.13 -0.89
CA ILE A 191 7.16 -0.44 -2.21
C ILE A 191 6.50 -1.81 -2.12
N THR A 192 7.06 -2.72 -1.30
CA THR A 192 6.53 -4.10 -1.14
C THR A 192 6.02 -4.35 0.28
N LEU A 193 4.96 -5.15 0.40
CA LEU A 193 4.42 -5.60 1.68
C LEU A 193 5.39 -6.55 2.37
N SER A 194 6.06 -7.43 1.61
CA SER A 194 7.08 -8.34 2.13
C SER A 194 8.23 -7.57 2.80
N ALA A 195 8.76 -6.50 2.17
CA ALA A 195 9.76 -5.63 2.80
C ALA A 195 9.20 -4.88 4.02
N TYR A 196 7.96 -4.37 3.95
CA TYR A 196 7.32 -3.72 5.09
C TYR A 196 7.21 -4.64 6.31
N LEU A 197 6.79 -5.89 6.10
CA LEU A 197 6.65 -6.88 7.17
C LEU A 197 8.01 -7.29 7.74
N ARG A 198 9.04 -7.46 6.89
CA ARG A 198 10.43 -7.67 7.34
C ARG A 198 10.95 -6.50 8.16
N TRP A 199 10.73 -5.27 7.70
CA TRP A 199 11.10 -4.07 8.45
C TRP A 199 10.41 -4.02 9.81
N CYS A 200 9.11 -4.33 9.85
CA CYS A 200 8.34 -4.43 11.11
C CYS A 200 8.96 -5.48 12.04
N ALA A 201 9.27 -6.66 11.53
CA ALA A 201 9.82 -7.77 12.30
C ALA A 201 11.23 -7.48 12.89
N GLN A 202 11.94 -6.49 12.35
CA GLN A 202 13.22 -6.01 12.88
C GLN A 202 13.05 -4.94 13.98
N GLN A 203 11.84 -4.40 14.17
CA GLN A 203 11.59 -3.39 15.21
C GLN A 203 11.54 -4.01 16.61
N PRO A 204 11.69 -3.22 17.69
CA PRO A 204 11.56 -3.72 19.05
C PRO A 204 10.21 -4.43 19.28
N GLU A 205 10.23 -5.62 19.87
CA GLU A 205 9.05 -6.48 20.02
C GLU A 205 8.05 -5.99 21.07
N THR A 206 8.50 -5.14 22.01
CA THR A 206 7.69 -4.67 23.14
C THR A 206 7.77 -3.16 23.32
N PRO A 207 6.76 -2.52 23.94
CA PRO A 207 6.82 -1.09 24.30
C PRO A 207 8.04 -0.73 25.15
N ARG A 208 8.44 -1.63 26.05
CA ARG A 208 9.62 -1.44 26.90
C ARG A 208 10.90 -1.37 26.08
N ASP A 209 11.02 -2.21 25.06
CA ASP A 209 12.20 -2.22 24.19
C ASP A 209 12.19 -1.05 23.22
N THR A 210 11.02 -0.63 22.73
CA THR A 210 10.88 0.63 21.97
C THR A 210 11.33 1.82 22.80
N TRP A 211 10.91 1.93 24.05
CA TRP A 211 11.35 3.01 24.95
C TRP A 211 12.87 3.01 25.16
N ARG A 212 13.47 1.84 25.36
CA ARG A 212 14.93 1.69 25.48
C ARG A 212 15.64 2.09 24.19
N ALA A 213 15.12 1.70 23.03
CA ALA A 213 15.69 2.03 21.72
C ALA A 213 15.61 3.54 21.46
N TRP A 214 14.46 4.16 21.73
CA TRP A 214 14.25 5.60 21.60
C TRP A 214 15.21 6.40 22.49
N ARG A 215 15.29 6.05 23.78
CA ARG A 215 16.24 6.68 24.72
C ARG A 215 17.71 6.59 24.30
N ARG A 216 18.06 5.58 23.50
CA ARG A 216 19.42 5.37 22.98
C ARG A 216 19.62 5.97 21.58
N GLY A 217 18.63 6.68 21.04
CA GLY A 217 18.68 7.25 19.69
C GLY A 217 18.67 6.21 18.57
N ARG A 218 18.21 4.98 18.84
CA ARG A 218 18.24 3.84 17.89
C ARG A 218 16.91 3.57 17.19
N LEU A 219 15.83 4.23 17.60
CA LEU A 219 14.54 4.10 16.94
C LEU A 219 14.49 5.02 15.71
N ARG A 220 14.30 4.45 14.52
CA ARG A 220 14.23 5.18 13.24
C ARG A 220 13.03 4.70 12.44
N PHE A 221 12.31 5.63 11.81
CA PHE A 221 11.16 5.34 10.96
C PHE A 221 11.42 5.61 9.48
N ALA A 222 12.39 6.47 9.14
CA ALA A 222 12.83 6.64 7.77
C ALA A 222 13.66 5.41 7.33
N PRO A 223 13.59 5.00 6.05
CA PRO A 223 14.61 4.11 5.51
C PRO A 223 15.98 4.81 5.63
N GLU A 224 17.04 4.05 5.91
CA GLU A 224 18.38 4.58 5.62
C GLU A 224 18.40 4.87 4.12
N GLN A 225 18.75 6.10 3.74
CA GLN A 225 18.88 6.44 2.34
C GLN A 225 19.90 5.48 1.72
N ILE A 226 19.42 4.53 0.92
CA ILE A 226 20.29 3.88 -0.05
C ILE A 226 20.68 5.01 -0.99
N ALA A 227 21.96 5.38 -0.99
CA ALA A 227 22.48 6.46 -1.82
C ALA A 227 22.07 6.20 -3.27
N SER A 228 21.02 6.87 -3.74
CA SER A 228 20.65 6.86 -5.15
C SER A 228 21.63 7.80 -5.85
N GLU A 229 22.65 7.24 -6.49
CA GLU A 229 23.35 7.93 -7.56
C GLU A 229 22.33 8.19 -8.69
N VAL A 230 21.66 9.33 -8.62
CA VAL A 230 20.96 9.89 -9.78
C VAL A 230 22.00 10.78 -10.47
N PRO A 231 22.48 10.44 -11.67
CA PRO A 231 23.31 11.37 -12.43
C PRO A 231 22.46 12.60 -12.78
N ALA A 232 23.06 13.78 -12.62
CA ALA A 232 22.49 15.07 -12.95
C ALA A 232 22.14 15.22 -14.44
#